data_AF-A0A559M6G1-F1
#
_entry.id   AF-A0A559M6G1-F1
#
_cell.length_a   1.000
_cell.length_b   1.000
_cell.length_c   1.000
_cell.angle_alpha   90.00
_cell.angle_beta   90.00
_cell.angle_gamma   90.00
#
_symmetry.space_group_name_H-M   'P 1'
#
loop_
_entity.id
_entity.type
_entity.pdbx_description
1 polymer ?
#
loop_
_entity_poly.entity_id
_entity_poly.type
_entity_poly.pdbx_seq_one_letter_code
_entity_poly.pdbx_strand_id
1 'polypeptide(L)'
;MEHFYLKGPKANGFLISALLAIAFAVLYPKWRRHSEILATKHKFGCKEVIKYRHKDKLGSDLLYATQFEEHGKTWEESWRGKPLINTIEPANIQKVAAVGFEDFGKDPERAVAQFPFLGPGIAASDGPAWKHARDMIKPIFTRAEVSDVDHFTSFANRFMALLPNDGSPLDVQPLFLDYTMDFLFGKPLGFLDQDVPAEATEFCEAFLKANAWSIKRRDSGWLQFQLSRFKENKEFKDAYTIVHRYVDKQVARALRASPDSGNKTGAEESPVRKRYVLLDEITREIRDPIELRYHVLAVFLPTRD
;
A
#
# COMPACT_ATOMS: atom_id res chain seq x y z
N MET A 1 -36.86 -36.81 57.65
CA MET A 1 -35.39 -36.93 57.52
C MET A 1 -35.16 -37.96 56.43
N GLU A 2 -34.48 -37.73 55.32
CA GLU A 2 -33.36 -36.83 55.04
C GLU A 2 -33.44 -36.29 53.60
N HIS A 3 -33.02 -35.03 53.43
CA HIS A 3 -32.56 -34.51 52.16
C HIS A 3 -31.16 -35.09 51.88
N PHE A 4 -30.92 -35.63 50.68
CA PHE A 4 -29.55 -35.78 50.18
C PHE A 4 -29.37 -35.04 48.85
N TYR A 5 -28.37 -34.17 48.90
CA TYR A 5 -28.03 -33.11 47.97
C TYR A 5 -27.52 -33.61 46.63
N LEU A 6 -27.93 -32.92 45.55
CA LEU A 6 -27.20 -32.84 44.29
C LEU A 6 -25.78 -32.29 44.52
N LYS A 7 -24.74 -33.01 44.08
CA LYS A 7 -23.41 -32.44 43.86
C LYS A 7 -22.77 -33.08 42.61
N GLY A 8 -22.67 -32.29 41.55
CA GLY A 8 -22.05 -32.70 40.28
C GLY A 8 -20.54 -32.53 40.24
N PRO A 9 -19.90 -33.10 39.20
CA PRO A 9 -18.84 -32.38 38.50
C PRO A 9 -18.96 -32.60 36.97
N LYS A 10 -19.77 -31.78 36.28
CA LYS A 10 -19.82 -31.74 34.80
C LYS A 10 -18.91 -30.65 34.19
N ALA A 11 -18.34 -29.77 35.02
CA ALA A 11 -17.54 -28.64 34.56
C ALA A 11 -16.20 -29.07 33.91
N ASN A 12 -15.54 -30.11 34.42
CA ASN A 12 -14.24 -30.55 33.91
C ASN A 12 -14.33 -31.20 32.51
N GLY A 13 -15.37 -32.01 32.26
CA GLY A 13 -15.56 -32.62 30.94
C GLY A 13 -15.85 -31.59 29.85
N PHE A 14 -16.66 -30.58 30.17
CA PHE A 14 -16.94 -29.47 29.25
C PHE A 14 -15.69 -28.64 28.95
N LEU A 15 -14.90 -28.27 29.98
CA LEU A 15 -13.63 -27.56 29.82
C LEU A 15 -12.63 -28.32 28.95
N ILE A 16 -12.46 -29.62 29.17
CA ILE A 16 -11.56 -30.47 28.36
C ILE A 16 -12.04 -30.52 26.90
N SER A 17 -13.35 -30.71 26.68
CA SER A 17 -13.90 -30.73 25.33
C SER A 17 -13.74 -29.39 24.60
N ALA A 18 -13.90 -28.27 25.31
CA ALA A 18 -13.68 -26.93 24.77
C ALA A 18 -12.21 -26.67 24.44
N LEU A 19 -11.28 -27.08 25.31
CA LEU A 19 -9.83 -26.97 25.06
C LEU A 19 -9.39 -27.82 23.87
N LEU A 20 -9.91 -29.04 23.74
CA LEU A 20 -9.64 -29.90 22.58
C LEU A 20 -10.23 -29.32 21.30
N ALA A 21 -11.43 -28.75 21.34
CA ALA A 21 -12.03 -28.08 20.19
C ALA A 21 -11.21 -26.85 19.75
N ILE A 22 -10.73 -26.04 20.70
CA ILE A 22 -9.85 -24.89 20.43
C ILE A 22 -8.50 -25.37 19.87
N ALA A 23 -7.89 -26.38 20.48
CA ALA A 23 -6.63 -26.95 20.02
C ALA A 23 -6.78 -27.51 18.60
N PHE A 24 -7.86 -28.23 18.31
CA PHE A 24 -8.17 -28.71 16.97
C PHE A 24 -8.37 -27.55 15.99
N ALA A 25 -9.15 -26.53 16.35
CA ALA A 25 -9.38 -25.35 15.51
C ALA A 25 -8.10 -24.58 15.17
N VAL A 26 -7.09 -24.59 16.05
CA VAL A 26 -5.80 -23.92 15.83
C VAL A 26 -4.77 -24.81 15.15
N LEU A 27 -4.66 -26.08 15.54
CA LEU A 27 -3.63 -27.00 15.08
C LEU A 27 -3.98 -27.67 13.76
N TYR A 28 -5.26 -27.99 13.52
CA TYR A 28 -5.68 -28.66 12.29
C TYR A 28 -5.37 -27.84 11.02
N PRO A 29 -5.66 -26.52 10.95
CA PRO A 29 -5.30 -25.72 9.77
C PRO A 29 -3.78 -25.64 9.57
N LYS A 30 -3.00 -25.55 10.66
CA LYS A 30 -1.53 -25.52 10.59
C LYS A 30 -0.97 -26.84 10.07
N TRP A 31 -1.47 -27.95 10.59
CA TRP A 31 -1.08 -29.30 10.15
C TRP A 31 -1.45 -29.52 8.70
N ARG A 32 -2.71 -29.23 8.31
CA ARG A 32 -3.18 -29.34 6.94
C ARG A 32 -2.30 -28.55 5.97
N ARG A 33 -2.02 -27.28 6.28
CA ARG A 33 -1.13 -26.43 5.47
C ARG A 33 0.27 -27.04 5.35
N HIS A 34 0.84 -27.53 6.46
CA HIS A 34 2.16 -28.15 6.45
C HIS A 34 2.19 -29.41 5.57
N SER A 35 1.17 -30.27 5.69
CA SER A 35 1.02 -31.47 4.86
C SER A 35 0.86 -31.14 3.37
N GLU A 36 0.05 -30.13 3.02
CA GLU A 36 -0.12 -29.67 1.64
C GLU A 36 1.20 -29.12 1.05
N ILE A 37 1.97 -28.37 1.84
CA ILE A 37 3.31 -27.89 1.43
C ILE A 37 4.25 -29.07 1.18
N LEU A 38 4.31 -30.05 2.08
CA LEU A 38 5.18 -31.22 1.91
C LEU A 38 4.79 -32.06 0.69
N ALA A 39 3.50 -32.29 0.49
CA ALA A 39 2.99 -33.01 -0.68
C ALA A 39 3.34 -32.27 -1.98
N THR A 40 3.22 -30.94 -1.99
CA THR A 40 3.57 -30.10 -3.14
C THR A 40 5.09 -30.14 -3.40
N LYS A 41 5.91 -30.01 -2.35
CA LYS A 41 7.37 -30.13 -2.45
C LYS A 41 7.79 -31.46 -3.08
N HIS A 42 7.19 -32.55 -2.61
CA HIS A 42 7.46 -33.89 -3.15
C HIS A 42 7.00 -34.01 -4.60
N LYS A 43 5.78 -33.56 -4.92
CA LYS A 43 5.20 -33.62 -6.27
C LYS A 43 6.06 -32.90 -7.32
N PHE A 44 6.62 -31.75 -6.97
CA PHE A 44 7.40 -30.91 -7.90
C PHE A 44 8.92 -31.03 -7.72
N GLY A 45 9.40 -31.92 -6.84
CA GLY A 45 10.84 -32.09 -6.60
C GLY A 45 11.52 -30.81 -6.10
N CYS A 46 10.82 -30.01 -5.28
CA CYS A 46 11.33 -28.73 -4.78
C CYS A 46 12.57 -28.94 -3.91
N LYS A 47 13.62 -28.14 -4.15
CA LYS A 47 14.80 -28.09 -3.26
C LYS A 47 14.46 -27.31 -2.00
N GLU A 48 14.97 -27.75 -0.85
CA GLU A 48 14.97 -26.93 0.35
C GLU A 48 15.89 -25.73 0.15
N VAL A 49 15.44 -24.58 0.63
CA VAL A 49 16.23 -23.35 0.62
C VAL A 49 17.12 -23.29 1.86
N ILE A 50 18.24 -22.59 1.76
CA ILE A 50 19.11 -22.33 2.91
C ILE A 50 18.30 -21.53 3.94
N LYS A 51 18.29 -21.96 5.20
CA LYS A 51 17.58 -21.28 6.28
C LYS A 51 18.54 -20.47 7.13
N TYR A 52 18.34 -19.17 7.19
CA TYR A 52 19.06 -18.31 8.13
C TYR A 52 18.64 -18.62 9.55
N ARG A 53 19.63 -18.77 10.44
CA ARG A 53 19.40 -19.02 11.86
C ARG A 53 19.53 -17.73 12.64
N HIS A 54 18.40 -17.06 12.85
CA HIS A 54 18.34 -15.88 13.69
C HIS A 54 18.80 -16.18 15.12
N LYS A 55 19.51 -15.23 15.71
CA LYS A 55 19.89 -15.20 17.13
C LYS A 55 18.68 -14.96 18.03
N ASP A 56 17.64 -14.32 17.49
CA ASP A 56 16.41 -14.00 18.19
C ASP A 56 15.17 -14.63 17.51
N LYS A 57 14.04 -14.69 18.22
CA LYS A 57 12.80 -15.34 17.73
C LYS A 57 11.99 -14.48 16.75
N LEU A 58 12.24 -13.17 16.69
CA LEU A 58 11.55 -12.21 15.84
C LEU A 58 12.28 -11.97 14.51
N GLY A 59 13.55 -12.37 14.43
CA GLY A 59 14.41 -12.23 13.27
C GLY A 59 14.82 -10.79 12.99
N SER A 60 15.37 -10.13 14.00
CA SER A 60 15.79 -8.72 13.94
C SER A 60 17.29 -8.53 13.74
N ASP A 61 18.06 -9.62 13.74
CA ASP A 61 19.52 -9.62 13.75
C ASP A 61 20.19 -9.64 12.37
N LEU A 62 19.41 -9.74 11.30
CA LEU A 62 19.93 -9.83 9.94
C LEU A 62 20.42 -8.48 9.41
N LEU A 63 21.61 -8.49 8.80
CA LEU A 63 22.15 -7.36 8.03
C LEU A 63 21.80 -7.52 6.54
N TYR A 64 20.89 -6.68 6.04
CA TYR A 64 20.36 -6.78 4.68
C TYR A 64 21.38 -6.52 3.54
N ALA A 65 22.49 -5.83 3.81
CA ALA A 65 23.42 -5.39 2.77
C ALA A 65 24.19 -6.54 2.08
N THR A 66 24.59 -7.58 2.83
CA THR A 66 25.45 -8.68 2.35
C THR A 66 24.72 -10.04 2.29
N GLN A 67 23.42 -10.06 2.61
CA GLN A 67 22.63 -11.29 2.79
C GLN A 67 22.66 -12.25 1.57
N PHE A 68 22.67 -11.74 0.34
CA PHE A 68 22.67 -12.57 -0.87
C PHE A 68 24.07 -13.09 -1.23
N GLU A 69 25.12 -12.40 -0.79
CA GLU A 69 26.50 -12.87 -0.89
C GLU A 69 26.74 -14.01 0.10
N GLU A 70 26.22 -13.88 1.33
CA GLU A 70 26.41 -14.84 2.42
C GLU A 70 25.50 -16.07 2.34
N HIS A 71 24.26 -15.92 1.88
CA HIS A 71 23.25 -16.99 1.92
C HIS A 71 22.83 -17.49 0.52
N GLY A 72 23.43 -16.92 -0.52
CA GLY A 72 23.14 -17.24 -1.91
C GLY A 72 21.88 -16.55 -2.44
N LYS A 73 21.52 -16.87 -3.68
CA LYS A 73 20.47 -16.16 -4.43
C LYS A 73 19.05 -16.38 -3.92
N THR A 74 18.78 -17.48 -3.20
CA THR A 74 17.46 -17.79 -2.63
C THR A 74 17.61 -18.51 -1.30
N TRP A 75 16.99 -17.96 -0.26
CA TRP A 75 17.10 -18.46 1.11
C TRP A 75 15.87 -18.03 1.94
N GLU A 76 15.67 -18.69 3.08
CA GLU A 76 14.54 -18.48 4.00
C GLU A 76 15.03 -17.85 5.30
N GLU A 77 14.27 -16.89 5.81
CA GLU A 77 14.46 -16.28 7.13
C GLU A 77 13.17 -16.34 7.94
N SER A 78 13.27 -16.07 9.24
CA SER A 78 12.11 -15.89 10.11
C SER A 78 11.86 -14.41 10.34
N TRP A 79 11.08 -13.79 9.45
CA TRP A 79 10.63 -12.42 9.62
C TRP A 79 9.41 -12.35 10.55
N ARG A 80 9.59 -11.80 11.75
CA ARG A 80 8.53 -11.63 12.78
C ARG A 80 7.84 -12.93 13.18
N GLY A 81 8.61 -14.01 13.24
CA GLY A 81 8.11 -15.35 13.54
C GLY A 81 7.33 -16.01 12.41
N LYS A 82 7.41 -15.45 11.19
CA LYS A 82 6.87 -16.06 9.96
C LYS A 82 8.01 -16.37 8.99
N PRO A 83 7.90 -17.46 8.21
CA PRO A 83 8.87 -17.72 7.15
C PRO A 83 8.76 -16.65 6.07
N LEU A 84 9.90 -16.06 5.69
CA LEU A 84 10.06 -15.14 4.57
C LEU A 84 11.10 -15.73 3.62
N ILE A 85 10.76 -15.80 2.33
CA ILE A 85 11.69 -16.25 1.29
C ILE A 85 12.29 -15.02 0.62
N ASN A 86 13.61 -14.87 0.73
CA ASN A 86 14.38 -13.85 0.06
C ASN A 86 14.94 -14.43 -1.23
N THR A 87 14.77 -13.74 -2.36
CA THR A 87 15.27 -14.21 -3.65
C THR A 87 15.69 -13.07 -4.57
N ILE A 88 16.84 -13.25 -5.22
CA ILE A 88 17.32 -12.47 -6.37
C ILE A 88 17.42 -13.34 -7.64
N GLU A 89 16.88 -14.56 -7.62
CA GLU A 89 16.89 -15.44 -8.79
C GLU A 89 15.86 -14.96 -9.82
N PRO A 90 16.26 -14.61 -11.06
CA PRO A 90 15.35 -14.05 -12.04
C PRO A 90 14.15 -14.95 -12.35
N ALA A 91 14.33 -16.28 -12.35
CA ALA A 91 13.25 -17.23 -12.58
C ALA A 91 12.16 -17.16 -11.49
N ASN A 92 12.54 -16.97 -10.23
CA ASN A 92 11.59 -16.81 -9.13
C ASN A 92 10.87 -15.47 -9.23
N ILE A 93 11.61 -14.40 -9.52
CA ILE A 93 11.04 -13.05 -9.73
C ILE A 93 10.04 -13.08 -10.89
N GLN A 94 10.39 -13.69 -12.02
CA GLN A 94 9.50 -13.82 -13.18
C GLN A 94 8.26 -14.66 -12.86
N LYS A 95 8.42 -15.75 -12.10
CA LYS A 95 7.27 -16.58 -11.69
C LYS A 95 6.31 -15.80 -10.79
N VAL A 96 6.81 -15.05 -9.82
CA VAL A 96 5.97 -14.26 -8.91
C VAL A 96 5.33 -13.06 -9.62
N ALA A 97 6.10 -12.31 -10.42
CA ALA A 97 5.67 -11.05 -10.99
C ALA A 97 4.86 -11.18 -12.30
N ALA A 98 5.00 -12.28 -13.03
CA ALA A 98 4.39 -12.44 -14.35
C ALA A 98 3.69 -13.79 -14.56
N VAL A 99 4.40 -14.91 -14.45
CA VAL A 99 3.88 -16.22 -14.92
C VAL A 99 2.85 -16.81 -13.97
N GLY A 100 3.01 -16.60 -12.67
CA GLY A 100 2.12 -17.09 -11.62
C GLY A 100 1.41 -15.97 -10.88
N PHE A 101 1.15 -14.83 -11.53
CA PHE A 101 0.59 -13.66 -10.85
C PHE A 101 -0.68 -13.96 -10.03
N GLU A 102 -1.53 -14.87 -10.49
CA GLU A 102 -2.76 -15.30 -9.79
C GLU A 102 -2.49 -16.19 -8.56
N ASP A 103 -1.31 -16.80 -8.48
CA ASP A 103 -0.88 -17.66 -7.37
C ASP A 103 -0.39 -16.83 -6.16
N PHE A 104 -0.07 -15.54 -6.36
CA PHE A 104 0.51 -14.66 -5.35
C PHE A 104 -0.38 -13.46 -5.05
N GLY A 105 -0.38 -13.03 -3.79
CA GLY A 105 -1.06 -11.82 -3.34
C GLY A 105 -0.17 -11.00 -2.41
N LYS A 106 -0.63 -9.81 -2.04
CA LYS A 106 0.04 -8.98 -1.04
C LYS A 106 -0.12 -9.60 0.33
N ASP A 107 0.84 -9.34 1.21
CA ASP A 107 0.73 -9.72 2.62
C ASP A 107 -0.55 -9.11 3.22
N PRO A 108 -1.50 -9.92 3.72
CA PRO A 108 -2.74 -9.41 4.31
C PRO A 108 -2.50 -8.43 5.47
N GLU A 109 -1.39 -8.57 6.20
CA GLU A 109 -1.06 -7.66 7.29
C GLU A 109 -0.73 -6.25 6.80
N ARG A 110 -0.17 -6.13 5.59
CA ARG A 110 0.08 -4.83 4.95
C ARG A 110 -1.22 -4.07 4.75
N ALA A 111 -2.25 -4.73 4.19
CA ALA A 111 -3.53 -4.10 3.94
C ALA A 111 -4.14 -3.56 5.23
N VAL A 112 -4.15 -4.35 6.31
CA VAL A 112 -4.74 -3.93 7.59
C VAL A 112 -3.90 -2.84 8.29
N ALA A 113 -2.57 -2.87 8.14
CA ALA A 113 -1.69 -1.83 8.69
C ALA A 113 -1.89 -0.47 8.01
N GLN A 114 -2.05 -0.49 6.69
CA GLN A 114 -2.18 0.71 5.86
C GLN A 114 -3.63 1.21 5.74
N PHE A 115 -4.63 0.38 6.07
CA PHE A 115 -6.04 0.65 5.81
C PHE A 115 -6.54 2.03 6.26
N PRO A 116 -6.27 2.53 7.49
CA PRO A 116 -6.80 3.83 7.91
C PRO A 116 -6.25 5.00 7.07
N PHE A 117 -5.03 4.85 6.53
CA PHE A 117 -4.37 5.88 5.76
C PHE A 117 -4.64 5.76 4.26
N LEU A 118 -4.37 4.59 3.67
CA LEU A 118 -4.42 4.35 2.23
C LEU A 118 -5.71 3.69 1.74
N GLY A 119 -6.50 3.12 2.66
CA GLY A 119 -7.75 2.42 2.35
C GLY A 119 -7.63 1.31 1.31
N PRO A 120 -8.77 0.85 0.76
CA PRO A 120 -8.81 -0.09 -0.35
C PRO A 120 -8.51 0.63 -1.67
N GLY A 121 -7.24 0.91 -1.94
CA GLY A 121 -6.78 1.42 -3.25
C GLY A 121 -6.10 0.34 -4.09
N ILE A 122 -5.71 0.69 -5.31
CA ILE A 122 -4.99 -0.22 -6.24
C ILE A 122 -3.73 -0.85 -5.60
N ALA A 123 -3.06 -0.12 -4.71
CA ALA A 123 -1.86 -0.60 -4.00
C ALA A 123 -2.17 -1.62 -2.89
N ALA A 124 -3.40 -1.67 -2.39
CA ALA A 124 -3.81 -2.52 -1.27
C ALA A 124 -4.74 -3.68 -1.68
N SER A 125 -5.29 -3.66 -2.89
CA SER A 125 -6.19 -4.71 -3.42
C SER A 125 -5.42 -5.83 -4.13
N ASP A 126 -6.00 -7.03 -4.16
CA ASP A 126 -5.57 -8.18 -4.98
C ASP A 126 -6.74 -8.72 -5.82
N GLY A 127 -6.44 -9.60 -6.78
CA GLY A 127 -7.45 -10.31 -7.57
C GLY A 127 -8.35 -9.37 -8.42
N PRO A 128 -9.66 -9.67 -8.53
CA PRO A 128 -10.59 -8.88 -9.36
C PRO A 128 -10.65 -7.39 -9.01
N ALA A 129 -10.57 -7.03 -7.73
CA ALA A 129 -10.59 -5.63 -7.30
C ALA A 129 -9.35 -4.87 -7.80
N TRP A 130 -8.17 -5.48 -7.70
CA TRP A 130 -6.94 -4.91 -8.27
C TRP A 130 -7.03 -4.77 -9.79
N LYS A 131 -7.53 -5.81 -10.47
CA LYS A 131 -7.67 -5.81 -11.93
C LYS A 131 -8.57 -4.66 -12.40
N HIS A 132 -9.73 -4.50 -11.75
CA HIS A 132 -10.66 -3.40 -12.06
C HIS A 132 -9.99 -2.03 -11.87
N ALA A 133 -9.35 -1.80 -10.72
CA ALA A 133 -8.64 -0.56 -10.45
C ALA A 133 -7.51 -0.28 -11.46
N ARG A 134 -6.78 -1.32 -11.86
CA ARG A 134 -5.70 -1.22 -12.86
C ARG A 134 -6.23 -0.92 -14.25
N ASP A 135 -7.31 -1.58 -14.68
CA ASP A 135 -7.90 -1.40 -16.00
C ASP A 135 -8.45 0.03 -16.17
N MET A 136 -8.90 0.65 -15.07
CA MET A 136 -9.28 2.07 -15.02
C MET A 136 -8.08 3.02 -15.07
N ILE A 137 -7.02 2.77 -14.28
CA ILE A 137 -5.89 3.72 -14.12
C ILE A 137 -4.91 3.64 -15.30
N LYS A 138 -4.61 2.43 -15.80
CA LYS A 138 -3.57 2.19 -16.81
C LYS A 138 -3.75 3.02 -18.10
N PRO A 139 -4.96 3.13 -18.70
CA PRO A 139 -5.15 3.92 -19.91
C PRO A 139 -4.84 5.41 -19.72
N ILE A 140 -5.05 5.95 -18.51
CA ILE A 140 -4.78 7.35 -18.21
C ILE A 140 -3.28 7.62 -18.31
N PHE A 141 -2.45 6.76 -17.73
CA PHE A 141 -0.99 6.85 -17.84
C PHE A 141 -0.49 6.68 -19.29
N THR A 142 -1.04 5.74 -20.05
CA THR A 142 -0.65 5.54 -21.46
C THR A 142 -0.96 6.77 -22.32
N ARG A 143 -2.07 7.46 -22.06
CA ARG A 143 -2.41 8.70 -22.78
C ARG A 143 -1.53 9.86 -22.34
N ALA A 144 -1.32 10.01 -21.02
CA ALA A 144 -0.49 11.05 -20.44
C ALA A 144 0.95 11.04 -20.96
N GLU A 145 1.54 9.84 -21.15
CA GLU A 145 2.88 9.64 -21.71
C GLU A 145 3.06 10.29 -23.10
N VAL A 146 1.98 10.36 -23.89
CA VAL A 146 2.01 10.87 -25.27
C VAL A 146 1.60 12.35 -25.35
N SER A 147 0.85 12.85 -24.38
CA SER A 147 0.10 14.12 -24.50
C SER A 147 0.73 15.34 -23.82
N ASP A 148 1.75 15.20 -22.98
CA ASP A 148 2.10 16.25 -22.01
C ASP A 148 3.51 16.85 -22.11
N VAL A 149 4.08 16.90 -23.32
CA VAL A 149 5.38 17.55 -23.58
C VAL A 149 5.36 19.03 -23.21
N ASP A 150 4.26 19.72 -23.48
CA ASP A 150 4.12 21.16 -23.21
C ASP A 150 4.11 21.46 -21.71
N HIS A 151 3.44 20.61 -20.91
CA HIS A 151 3.44 20.73 -19.45
C HIS A 151 4.80 20.41 -18.84
N PHE A 152 5.44 19.33 -19.30
CA PHE A 152 6.80 19.01 -18.87
C PHE A 152 7.78 20.14 -19.19
N THR A 153 7.66 20.75 -20.38
CA THR A 153 8.48 21.90 -20.78
C THR A 153 8.24 23.10 -19.87
N SER A 154 6.99 23.38 -19.51
CA SER A 154 6.66 24.45 -18.55
C SER A 154 7.27 24.21 -17.17
N PHE A 155 7.16 22.99 -16.65
CA PHE A 155 7.79 22.58 -15.39
C PHE A 155 9.31 22.72 -15.47
N ALA A 156 9.95 22.19 -16.52
CA ALA A 156 11.40 22.25 -16.71
C ALA A 156 11.90 23.69 -16.77
N ASN A 157 11.22 24.59 -17.48
CA ASN A 157 11.61 26.00 -17.55
C ASN A 157 11.55 26.69 -16.18
N ARG A 158 10.49 26.45 -15.39
CA ARG A 158 10.37 26.99 -14.03
C ARG A 158 11.44 26.42 -13.10
N PHE A 159 11.68 25.11 -13.18
CA PHE A 159 12.72 24.43 -12.42
C PHE A 159 14.11 25.00 -12.73
N MET A 160 14.46 25.14 -14.01
CA MET A 160 15.75 25.69 -14.44
C MET A 160 15.95 27.14 -13.97
N ALA A 161 14.88 27.93 -13.89
CA ALA A 161 14.94 29.31 -13.38
C ALA A 161 15.25 29.41 -11.87
N LEU A 162 15.01 28.34 -11.11
CA LEU A 162 15.35 28.28 -9.68
C LEU A 162 16.77 27.78 -9.43
N LEU A 163 17.46 27.24 -10.44
CA LEU A 163 18.81 26.73 -10.25
C LEU A 163 19.77 27.89 -9.97
N PRO A 164 20.52 27.82 -8.85
CA PRO A 164 21.47 28.86 -8.51
C PRO A 164 22.65 28.87 -9.50
N ASN A 165 22.98 30.04 -10.02
CA ASN A 165 24.13 30.23 -10.91
C ASN A 165 25.48 30.30 -10.16
N ASP A 166 25.45 30.39 -8.84
CA ASP A 166 26.63 30.54 -7.97
C ASP A 166 27.16 29.21 -7.40
N GLY A 167 26.52 28.10 -7.76
CA GLY A 167 26.88 26.76 -7.28
C GLY A 167 26.40 26.45 -5.85
N SER A 168 25.53 27.28 -5.27
CA SER A 168 24.92 26.99 -3.97
C SER A 168 24.06 25.72 -4.03
N PRO A 169 23.97 24.95 -2.93
CA PRO A 169 23.14 23.76 -2.89
C PRO A 169 21.65 24.13 -2.92
N LEU A 170 20.88 23.39 -3.72
CA LEU A 170 19.43 23.48 -3.79
C LEU A 170 18.82 22.10 -3.54
N ASP A 171 17.86 22.02 -2.61
CA ASP A 171 17.07 20.80 -2.43
C ASP A 171 16.01 20.69 -3.54
N VAL A 172 16.22 19.77 -4.47
CA VAL A 172 15.35 19.56 -5.63
C VAL A 172 14.21 18.58 -5.37
N GLN A 173 14.27 17.80 -4.28
CA GLN A 173 13.24 16.81 -3.96
C GLN A 173 11.83 17.41 -3.85
N PRO A 174 11.59 18.51 -3.11
CA PRO A 174 10.25 19.11 -3.03
C PRO A 174 9.80 19.72 -4.36
N LEU A 175 10.73 20.12 -5.24
CA LEU A 175 10.40 20.73 -6.54
C LEU A 175 9.77 19.71 -7.49
N PHE A 176 10.23 18.46 -7.51
CA PHE A 176 9.62 17.39 -8.32
C PHE A 176 8.21 17.02 -7.86
N LEU A 177 7.88 17.30 -6.59
CA LEU A 177 6.54 17.03 -6.07
C LEU A 177 5.49 17.91 -6.75
N ASP A 178 5.84 19.13 -7.17
CA ASP A 178 4.93 20.01 -7.90
C ASP A 178 4.48 19.38 -9.21
N TYR A 179 5.40 18.77 -9.97
CA TYR A 179 5.05 18.08 -11.22
C TYR A 179 4.06 16.95 -10.97
N THR A 180 4.37 16.09 -9.99
CA THR A 180 3.52 14.97 -9.60
C THR A 180 2.14 15.44 -9.15
N MET A 181 2.07 16.45 -8.29
CA MET A 181 0.81 16.95 -7.74
C MET A 181 -0.04 17.61 -8.82
N ASP A 182 0.60 18.29 -9.76
CA ASP A 182 -0.07 18.90 -10.89
C ASP A 182 -0.61 17.84 -11.88
N PHE A 183 0.12 16.74 -12.10
CA PHE A 183 -0.40 15.60 -12.86
C PHE A 183 -1.59 14.90 -12.16
N LEU A 184 -1.47 14.64 -10.85
CA LEU A 184 -2.48 13.89 -10.10
C LEU A 184 -3.75 14.70 -9.85
N PHE A 185 -3.57 15.94 -9.42
CA PHE A 185 -4.63 16.81 -8.93
C PHE A 185 -4.84 18.04 -9.81
N GLY A 186 -4.12 18.23 -10.92
CA GLY A 186 -4.27 19.42 -11.77
C GLY A 186 -3.85 20.72 -11.10
N LYS A 187 -3.18 20.64 -9.93
CA LYS A 187 -2.65 21.76 -9.18
C LYS A 187 -1.31 21.39 -8.55
N PRO A 188 -0.24 22.18 -8.78
CA PRO A 188 1.01 22.01 -8.05
C PRO A 188 0.81 22.38 -6.57
N LEU A 189 1.76 21.99 -5.73
CA LEU A 189 1.80 22.40 -4.33
C LEU A 189 2.36 23.81 -4.14
N GLY A 190 3.12 24.31 -5.13
CA GLY A 190 3.69 25.65 -5.14
C GLY A 190 5.13 25.70 -4.62
N PHE A 191 5.84 24.57 -4.60
CA PHE A 191 7.27 24.52 -4.25
C PHE A 191 8.16 25.19 -5.29
N LEU A 192 7.69 25.35 -6.54
CA LEU A 192 8.36 26.12 -7.59
C LEU A 192 8.08 27.63 -7.49
N ASP A 193 7.22 28.07 -6.59
CA ASP A 193 6.87 29.48 -6.41
C ASP A 193 7.70 30.11 -5.28
N GLN A 194 7.80 31.44 -5.24
CA GLN A 194 8.58 32.14 -4.21
C GLN A 194 8.01 31.94 -2.79
N ASP A 195 6.67 31.82 -2.68
CA ASP A 195 5.96 31.66 -1.42
C ASP A 195 5.24 30.31 -1.39
N VAL A 196 5.81 29.33 -0.68
CA VAL A 196 5.21 28.01 -0.51
C VAL A 196 3.99 28.10 0.42
N PRO A 197 2.79 27.63 -0.02
CA PRO A 197 1.61 27.62 0.83
C PRO A 197 1.81 26.77 2.09
N ALA A 198 1.39 27.28 3.26
CA ALA A 198 1.48 26.54 4.52
C ALA A 198 0.74 25.18 4.49
N GLU A 199 -0.37 25.10 3.74
CA GLU A 199 -1.13 23.84 3.54
C GLU A 199 -0.31 22.79 2.78
N ALA A 200 0.59 23.19 1.88
CA ALA A 200 1.45 22.25 1.15
C ALA A 200 2.47 21.58 2.06
N THR A 201 3.11 22.36 2.93
CA THR A 201 4.05 21.85 3.93
C THR A 201 3.32 20.96 4.95
N GLU A 202 2.16 21.41 5.47
CA GLU A 202 1.33 20.62 6.40
C GLU A 202 0.95 19.27 5.79
N PHE A 203 0.52 19.26 4.52
CA PHE A 203 0.19 18.04 3.79
C PHE A 203 1.40 17.09 3.67
N CYS A 204 2.55 17.59 3.26
CA CYS A 204 3.75 16.78 3.05
C CYS A 204 4.26 16.15 4.34
N GLU A 205 4.32 16.93 5.42
CA GLU A 205 4.72 16.45 6.74
C GLU A 205 3.74 15.42 7.30
N ALA A 206 2.44 15.69 7.18
CA ALA A 206 1.39 14.76 7.60
C ALA A 206 1.44 13.46 6.79
N PHE A 207 1.73 13.53 5.49
CA PHE A 207 1.86 12.37 4.62
C PHE A 207 3.04 11.48 5.05
N LEU A 208 4.23 12.06 5.23
CA LEU A 208 5.42 11.33 5.71
C LEU A 208 5.16 10.71 7.09
N LYS A 209 4.52 11.46 7.99
CA LYS A 209 4.16 10.97 9.33
C LYS A 209 3.18 9.80 9.26
N ALA A 210 2.14 9.90 8.44
CA ALA A 210 1.17 8.82 8.24
C ALA A 210 1.80 7.58 7.60
N ASN A 211 2.71 7.75 6.64
CA ASN A 211 3.45 6.64 6.03
C ASN A 211 4.38 5.95 7.05
N ALA A 212 5.14 6.73 7.83
CA ALA A 212 6.00 6.21 8.89
C ALA A 212 5.21 5.42 9.94
N TRP A 213 4.03 5.91 10.35
CA TRP A 213 3.14 5.18 11.23
C TRP A 213 2.57 3.91 10.61
N SER A 214 2.27 3.93 9.31
CA SER A 214 1.79 2.75 8.57
C SER A 214 2.87 1.67 8.51
N ILE A 215 4.12 2.05 8.28
CA ILE A 215 5.30 1.17 8.35
C ILE A 215 5.45 0.65 9.78
N LYS A 216 5.42 1.52 10.81
CA LYS A 216 5.51 1.11 12.22
C LYS A 216 4.40 0.16 12.63
N ARG A 217 3.18 0.33 12.12
CA ARG A 217 2.04 -0.58 12.35
C ARG A 217 2.27 -1.93 11.68
N ARG A 218 2.71 -1.95 10.41
CA ARG A 218 3.14 -3.17 9.72
C ARG A 218 4.27 -3.86 10.51
N ASP A 219 5.12 -3.05 11.11
CA ASP A 219 6.34 -3.47 11.80
C ASP A 219 6.14 -3.88 13.26
N SER A 220 4.98 -3.54 13.80
CA SER A 220 4.48 -4.03 15.05
C SER A 220 4.03 -5.48 14.87
N GLY A 221 4.77 -6.44 15.43
CA GLY A 221 4.38 -7.86 15.40
C GLY A 221 2.94 -8.09 15.91
N TRP A 222 2.41 -9.31 15.73
CA TRP A 222 0.97 -9.59 15.81
C TRP A 222 0.26 -9.03 17.05
N LEU A 223 0.85 -9.11 18.26
CA LEU A 223 0.24 -8.60 19.49
C LEU A 223 0.13 -7.07 19.50
N GLN A 224 1.20 -6.39 19.12
CA GLN A 224 1.25 -4.93 19.06
C GLN A 224 0.35 -4.39 17.94
N PHE A 225 0.24 -5.14 16.85
CA PHE A 225 -0.70 -4.85 15.78
C PHE A 225 -2.16 -4.89 16.26
N GLN A 226 -2.55 -5.95 16.99
CA GLN A 226 -3.90 -6.06 17.55
C GLN A 226 -4.16 -4.95 18.58
N LEU A 227 -3.21 -4.65 19.45
CA LEU A 227 -3.34 -3.53 20.40
C LEU A 227 -3.51 -2.19 19.69
N SER A 228 -2.74 -1.93 18.63
CA SER A 228 -2.84 -0.72 17.81
C SER A 228 -4.15 -0.64 17.00
N ARG A 229 -4.77 -1.78 16.72
CA ARG A 229 -6.12 -1.86 16.15
C ARG A 229 -7.19 -1.45 17.15
N PHE A 230 -7.03 -1.80 18.43
CA PHE A 230 -8.00 -1.45 19.49
C PHE A 230 -7.79 -0.04 20.05
N LYS A 231 -6.55 0.47 20.03
CA LYS A 231 -6.20 1.82 20.49
C LYS A 231 -5.55 2.60 19.35
N GLU A 232 -6.38 3.29 18.58
CA GLU A 232 -5.91 4.16 17.50
C GLU A 232 -4.99 5.25 18.07
N ASN A 233 -3.77 5.33 17.53
CA ASN A 233 -2.81 6.34 17.94
C ASN A 233 -3.27 7.71 17.45
N LYS A 234 -3.39 8.68 18.36
CA LYS A 234 -3.84 10.04 18.05
C LYS A 234 -2.98 10.71 16.97
N GLU A 235 -1.67 10.56 17.04
CA GLU A 235 -0.76 11.19 16.08
C GLU A 235 -0.92 10.60 14.67
N PHE A 236 -1.16 9.28 14.58
CA PHE A 236 -1.43 8.64 13.30
C PHE A 236 -2.77 9.12 12.74
N LYS A 237 -3.80 9.19 13.59
CA LYS A 237 -5.12 9.70 13.23
C LYS A 237 -5.07 11.12 12.70
N ASP A 238 -4.43 12.02 13.45
CA ASP A 238 -4.29 13.41 13.06
C ASP A 238 -3.57 13.52 11.71
N ALA A 239 -2.47 12.78 11.54
CA ALA A 239 -1.67 12.79 10.32
C ALA A 239 -2.48 12.36 9.08
N TYR A 240 -3.13 11.18 9.10
CA TYR A 240 -3.90 10.76 7.93
C TYR A 240 -5.16 11.64 7.74
N THR A 241 -5.71 12.23 8.79
CA THR A 241 -6.88 13.13 8.68
C THR A 241 -6.52 14.42 7.95
N ILE A 242 -5.33 14.99 8.20
CA ILE A 242 -4.81 16.15 7.46
C ILE A 242 -4.66 15.80 5.98
N VAL A 243 -4.06 14.64 5.67
CA VAL A 243 -3.90 14.16 4.30
C VAL A 243 -5.25 13.97 3.62
N HIS A 244 -6.18 13.28 4.27
CA HIS A 244 -7.52 13.03 3.74
C HIS A 244 -8.26 14.34 3.49
N ARG A 245 -8.19 15.31 4.41
CA ARG A 245 -8.78 16.64 4.25
C ARG A 245 -8.26 17.35 3.01
N TYR A 246 -6.95 17.29 2.75
CA TYR A 246 -6.37 17.88 1.54
C TYR A 246 -6.89 17.18 0.28
N VAL A 247 -6.81 15.85 0.23
CA VAL A 247 -7.25 15.06 -0.93
C VAL A 247 -8.75 15.25 -1.19
N ASP A 248 -9.57 15.28 -0.14
CA ASP A 248 -11.02 15.50 -0.24
C ASP A 248 -11.38 16.84 -0.86
N LYS A 249 -10.62 17.91 -0.55
CA LYS A 249 -10.81 19.20 -1.22
C LYS A 249 -10.59 19.08 -2.72
N GLN A 250 -9.58 18.33 -3.15
CA GLN A 250 -9.30 18.12 -4.57
C GLN A 250 -10.34 17.22 -5.24
N VAL A 251 -10.76 16.14 -4.57
CA VAL A 251 -11.82 15.24 -5.02
C VAL A 251 -13.13 16.00 -5.20
N ALA A 252 -13.54 16.79 -4.20
CA ALA A 252 -14.75 17.60 -4.30
C ALA A 252 -14.69 18.61 -5.45
N ARG A 253 -13.52 19.21 -5.69
CA ARG A 253 -13.30 20.12 -6.83
C ARG A 253 -13.46 19.38 -8.17
N ALA A 254 -12.83 18.23 -8.33
CA ALA A 254 -12.91 17.43 -9.56
C ALA A 254 -14.33 16.93 -9.82
N LEU A 255 -15.04 16.46 -8.79
CA LEU A 255 -16.43 16.02 -8.89
C LEU A 255 -17.39 17.13 -9.34
N ARG A 256 -17.15 18.39 -8.90
CA ARG A 256 -17.93 19.57 -9.31
C ARG A 256 -17.62 20.02 -10.75
N ALA A 257 -16.37 19.84 -11.19
CA ALA A 257 -15.93 20.23 -12.53
C ALA A 257 -16.31 19.20 -13.60
N SER A 258 -16.50 17.93 -13.22
CA SER A 258 -16.86 16.85 -14.12
C SER A 258 -18.37 16.85 -14.42
N PRO A 259 -18.81 17.13 -15.66
CA PRO A 259 -20.21 17.04 -16.05
C PRO A 259 -20.70 15.59 -15.96
N ASP A 260 -21.96 15.38 -15.56
CA ASP A 260 -22.55 14.05 -15.46
C ASP A 260 -22.37 13.28 -16.78
N SER A 261 -21.84 12.06 -16.69
CA SER A 261 -21.56 11.15 -17.80
C SER A 261 -22.82 10.70 -18.58
N GLY A 262 -24.00 11.23 -18.23
CA GLY A 262 -25.29 10.97 -18.88
C GLY A 262 -25.56 11.77 -20.16
N ASN A 263 -24.87 12.89 -20.40
CA ASN A 263 -25.06 13.69 -21.63
C ASN A 263 -23.88 13.53 -22.59
N LYS A 264 -23.80 12.37 -23.25
CA LYS A 264 -23.10 12.25 -24.52
C LYS A 264 -23.94 12.91 -25.63
N THR A 265 -24.01 14.24 -25.63
CA THR A 265 -24.33 14.98 -26.86
C THR A 265 -23.02 15.28 -27.56
N GLY A 266 -22.88 14.78 -28.79
CA GLY A 266 -21.69 14.90 -29.63
C GLY A 266 -21.33 16.35 -29.94
N ALA A 267 -20.68 17.02 -28.97
CA ALA A 267 -20.00 18.28 -29.20
C ALA A 267 -18.58 17.96 -29.68
N GLU A 268 -18.30 18.41 -30.90
CA GLU A 268 -17.04 18.30 -31.62
C GLU A 268 -15.82 18.54 -30.71
N GLU A 269 -14.85 17.62 -30.80
CA GLU A 269 -13.55 17.74 -30.16
C GLU A 269 -12.85 19.00 -30.69
N SER A 270 -12.92 20.09 -29.92
CA SER A 270 -12.04 21.24 -30.15
C SER A 270 -10.56 20.79 -30.06
N PRO A 271 -9.69 21.18 -31.02
CA PRO A 271 -8.35 20.61 -31.19
C PRO A 271 -7.30 21.14 -30.19
N VAL A 272 -7.73 21.78 -29.10
CA VAL A 272 -6.80 22.24 -28.06
C VAL A 272 -6.47 21.06 -27.17
N ARG A 273 -5.24 20.54 -27.29
CA ARG A 273 -4.68 19.42 -26.50
C ARG A 273 -5.15 19.53 -25.05
N LYS A 274 -6.09 18.65 -24.67
CA LYS A 274 -6.70 18.68 -23.34
C LYS A 274 -5.69 18.15 -22.33
N ARG A 275 -5.36 18.96 -21.33
CA ARG A 275 -4.50 18.58 -20.20
C ARG A 275 -5.07 17.34 -19.50
N TYR A 276 -4.26 16.30 -19.30
CA TYR A 276 -4.68 15.08 -18.62
C TYR A 276 -4.39 15.17 -17.12
N VAL A 277 -5.44 15.40 -16.33
CA VAL A 277 -5.38 15.33 -14.87
C VAL A 277 -5.91 13.98 -14.43
N LEU A 278 -5.11 13.20 -13.70
CA LEU A 278 -5.47 11.84 -13.31
C LEU A 278 -6.81 11.79 -12.58
N LEU A 279 -6.98 12.65 -11.57
CA LEU A 279 -8.20 12.69 -10.76
C LEU A 279 -9.45 12.97 -11.63
N ASP A 280 -9.37 13.91 -12.57
CA ASP A 280 -10.50 14.27 -13.43
C ASP A 280 -10.89 13.09 -14.35
N GLU A 281 -9.91 12.33 -14.85
CA GLU A 281 -10.16 11.14 -15.66
C GLU A 281 -10.78 10.00 -14.83
N ILE A 282 -10.28 9.74 -13.61
CA ILE A 282 -10.87 8.72 -12.71
C ILE A 282 -12.31 9.10 -12.33
N THR A 283 -12.63 10.38 -12.17
CA THR A 283 -13.99 10.81 -11.80
C THR A 283 -15.07 10.47 -12.83
N ARG A 284 -14.69 10.10 -14.06
CA ARG A 284 -15.61 9.65 -15.11
C ARG A 284 -16.12 8.23 -14.87
N GLU A 285 -15.31 7.41 -14.20
CA GLU A 285 -15.62 6.00 -13.89
C GLU A 285 -16.16 5.88 -12.46
N ILE A 286 -15.58 6.62 -11.50
CA ILE A 286 -15.94 6.55 -10.07
C ILE A 286 -16.48 7.89 -9.60
N ARG A 287 -17.65 7.87 -8.96
CA ARG A 287 -18.29 9.06 -8.36
C ARG A 287 -18.27 9.08 -6.83
N ASP A 288 -17.96 7.95 -6.18
CA ASP A 288 -17.81 7.91 -4.73
C ASP A 288 -16.56 8.68 -4.29
N PRO A 289 -16.69 9.76 -3.51
CA PRO A 289 -15.54 10.54 -3.07
C PRO A 289 -14.55 9.75 -2.20
N ILE A 290 -15.02 8.75 -1.46
CA ILE A 290 -14.16 7.94 -0.59
C ILE A 290 -13.29 7.01 -1.44
N GLU A 291 -13.89 6.31 -2.40
CA GLU A 291 -13.17 5.47 -3.35
C GLU A 291 -12.15 6.28 -4.18
N LEU A 292 -12.54 7.48 -4.66
CA LEU A 292 -11.62 8.39 -5.35
C LEU A 292 -10.42 8.79 -4.49
N ARG A 293 -10.64 9.13 -3.21
CA ARG A 293 -9.56 9.46 -2.27
C ARG A 293 -8.53 8.33 -2.21
N TYR A 294 -8.98 7.10 -2.03
CA TYR A 294 -8.08 5.96 -1.84
C TYR A 294 -7.36 5.56 -3.12
N HIS A 295 -8.00 5.62 -4.28
CA HIS A 295 -7.30 5.39 -5.55
C HIS A 295 -6.21 6.43 -5.82
N VAL A 296 -6.50 7.72 -5.60
CA VAL A 296 -5.50 8.76 -5.84
C VAL A 296 -4.38 8.70 -4.80
N LEU A 297 -4.67 8.44 -3.53
CA LEU A 297 -3.64 8.21 -2.50
C LEU A 297 -2.74 7.01 -2.83
N ALA A 298 -3.32 5.93 -3.35
CA ALA A 298 -2.56 4.75 -3.74
C ALA A 298 -1.62 5.00 -4.92
N VAL A 299 -1.97 5.93 -5.83
CA VAL A 299 -1.09 6.38 -6.91
C VAL A 299 -0.06 7.40 -6.42
N PHE A 300 -0.42 8.26 -5.47
CA PHE A 300 0.49 9.26 -4.92
C PHE A 300 1.59 8.65 -4.05
N LEU A 301 1.30 7.59 -3.29
CA LEU A 301 2.29 6.94 -2.42
C LEU A 301 3.63 6.62 -3.11
N PRO A 302 3.69 5.87 -4.22
CA PRO A 302 4.96 5.57 -4.89
C PRO A 302 5.63 6.79 -5.53
N THR A 303 4.93 7.91 -5.70
CA THR A 303 5.49 9.14 -6.31
C THR A 303 6.14 10.07 -5.30
N ARG A 304 5.98 9.79 -4.00
CA ARG A 304 6.53 10.61 -2.90
C ARG A 304 7.85 10.06 -2.36
N ASP A 305 8.08 8.75 -2.48
CA ASP A 305 9.33 8.07 -2.11
C ASP A 305 10.47 8.42 -3.08
#